data_AF-A0A949FR15-F1
#
_entry.id   AF-A0A949FR15-F1
#
_cell.length_a   1.000
_cell.length_b   1.000
_cell.length_c   1.000
_cell.angle_alpha   90.00
_cell.angle_beta   90.00
_cell.angle_gamma   90.00
#
_symmetry.space_group_name_H-M   'P 1'
#
loop_
_entity.id
_entity.type
_entity.pdbx_description
1 polymer ?
#
loop_
_entity_poly.entity_id
_entity_poly.type
_entity_poly.pdbx_seq_one_letter_code
_entity_poly.pdbx_strand_id
1 'polypeptide(L)' 'GAQVFEQCIHYCSTIHRTVVLGNVEGDTFLSPFDLRAYTCEEESFVPADEENDWPTRYERWRFRSPGSGH' A
#
# COMPACT_ATOMS: atom_id res chain seq x y z
N GLY A 1 7.61 -7.60 11.26
CA GLY A 1 7.03 -6.62 10.33
C GLY A 1 5.62 -7.02 9.92
N ALA A 2 5.48 -8.00 9.03
CA ALA A 2 4.20 -8.42 8.43
C ALA A 2 3.05 -8.67 9.43
N GLN A 3 3.30 -9.40 10.52
CA GLN A 3 2.28 -9.72 11.52
C GLN A 3 1.68 -8.50 12.25
N VAL A 4 2.45 -7.40 12.39
CA VAL A 4 1.94 -6.17 13.00
C VAL A 4 0.99 -5.46 12.04
N PHE A 5 1.28 -5.49 10.74
CA PHE A 5 0.40 -4.90 9.73
C PHE A 5 -0.95 -5.62 9.66
N GLU A 6 -0.95 -6.96 9.72
CA GLU A 6 -2.20 -7.74 9.74
C GLU A 6 -3.09 -7.40 10.93
N GLN A 7 -2.50 -7.18 12.11
CA GLN A 7 -3.25 -6.84 13.32
C GLN A 7 -3.75 -5.40 13.34
N CYS A 8 -2.98 -4.46 12.77
CA CYS A 8 -3.29 -3.04 12.84
C CYS A 8 -4.11 -2.51 11.67
N ILE A 9 -4.14 -3.20 10.52
CA ILE A 9 -4.72 -2.63 9.29
C ILE A 9 -6.19 -2.25 9.44
N HIS A 10 -6.97 -3.02 10.20
CA HIS A 10 -8.38 -2.74 10.46
C HIS A 10 -8.63 -1.46 11.27
N TYR A 11 -7.60 -0.93 11.94
CA TYR A 11 -7.64 0.33 12.67
C TYR A 11 -7.07 1.50 11.86
N CYS A 12 -6.48 1.25 10.69
CA CYS A 12 -5.87 2.27 9.86
C CYS A 12 -6.91 2.97 8.98
N SER A 13 -7.05 4.27 9.15
CA SER A 13 -7.85 5.13 8.27
C SER A 13 -7.16 5.44 6.94
N THR A 14 -5.82 5.39 6.90
CA THR A 14 -5.01 5.68 5.72
C THR A 14 -3.88 4.65 5.61
N ILE A 15 -3.60 4.20 4.38
CA ILE A 15 -2.47 3.34 4.04
C ILE A 15 -1.62 4.07 3.02
N HIS A 16 -0.33 4.20 3.31
CA HIS A 16 0.68 4.65 2.36
C HIS A 16 1.48 3.43 1.91
N ARG A 17 1.49 3.17 0.60
CA ARG A 17 2.10 1.97 0.03
C ARG A 17 3.03 2.35 -1.10
N THR A 18 4.24 1.81 -1.07
CA THR A 18 5.21 1.90 -2.15
C THR A 18 5.40 0.51 -2.75
N VAL A 19 5.04 0.35 -4.02
CA VAL A 19 5.13 -0.90 -4.77
C VAL A 19 6.34 -0.81 -5.69
N VAL A 20 7.40 -1.54 -5.34
CA VAL A 20 8.55 -1.70 -6.22
C VAL A 20 8.19 -2.75 -7.27
N LEU A 21 8.19 -2.37 -8.55
CA LEU A 21 7.88 -3.25 -9.69
C LEU A 21 9.12 -4.03 -10.14
N GLY A 22 9.85 -4.57 -9.17
CA GLY A 22 11.03 -5.41 -9.37
C GLY A 22 10.74 -6.83 -8.92
N ASN A 23 11.39 -7.80 -9.56
CA ASN A 23 11.37 -9.18 -9.09
C ASN A 23 12.57 -9.39 -8.17
N VAL A 24 12.34 -9.43 -6.86
CA VAL A 24 13.38 -9.61 -5.85
C VAL A 24 13.16 -10.95 -5.15
N GLU A 25 14.22 -11.75 -5.03
CA GLU A 25 14.18 -12.95 -4.19
C GLU A 25 14.11 -12.52 -2.72
N GLY A 26 13.02 -12.87 -2.04
CA GLY A 26 12.79 -12.54 -0.64
C GLY A 26 12.18 -13.72 0.12
N ASP A 27 12.52 -13.85 1.39
CA ASP A 27 11.99 -14.85 2.32
C ASP A 27 10.80 -14.33 3.15
N THR A 28 10.54 -13.03 3.07
CA THR A 28 9.53 -12.32 3.85
C THR A 28 8.51 -11.67 2.93
N PHE A 29 7.26 -12.10 3.03
CA PHE A 29 6.16 -11.58 2.24
C PHE A 29 5.19 -10.79 3.11
N LEU A 30 4.73 -9.66 2.60
CA LEU A 30 3.62 -8.94 3.18
C LEU A 30 2.33 -9.60 2.71
N SER A 31 1.49 -10.05 3.63
CA SER A 31 0.19 -10.61 3.28
C SER A 31 -0.63 -9.59 2.49
N PRO A 32 -1.41 -10.03 1.49
CA PRO A 32 -2.20 -9.13 0.67
C PRO A 32 -3.19 -8.36 1.56
N PHE A 33 -3.08 -7.03 1.53
CA PHE A 33 -4.04 -6.17 2.22
C PHE A 33 -5.39 -6.22 1.53
N ASP A 34 -6.47 -6.36 2.31
CA ASP A 34 -7.81 -6.25 1.77
C ASP A 34 -8.16 -4.77 1.53
N LEU A 35 -7.73 -4.27 0.36
CA LEU A 35 -7.99 -2.90 -0.07
C LEU A 35 -9.44 -2.67 -0.50
N ARG A 36 -10.32 -3.69 -0.47
CA ARG A 36 -11.75 -3.53 -0.81
C ARG A 36 -12.50 -2.62 0.17
N ALA A 37 -11.96 -2.34 1.35
CA ALA A 37 -12.54 -1.36 2.26
C ALA A 37 -12.02 0.08 2.02
N TYR A 38 -11.09 0.27 1.09
CA TYR A 38 -10.39 1.53 0.86
C TYR A 38 -10.69 2.09 -0.54
N THR A 39 -10.43 3.38 -0.70
CA THR A 39 -10.40 4.09 -1.97
C THR A 39 -9.00 4.64 -2.18
N CYS A 40 -8.42 4.41 -3.36
CA CYS A 40 -7.15 5.04 -3.73
C CYS A 40 -7.39 6.53 -3.98
N GLU A 41 -6.81 7.40 -3.16
CA GLU A 41 -6.92 8.85 -3.29
C GLU A 41 -5.76 9.46 -4.08
N GLU A 42 -4.62 8.76 -4.14
CA GLU A 42 -3.41 9.25 -4.78
C GLU A 42 -2.61 8.07 -5.33
N GLU A 43 -2.15 8.21 -6.56
CA GLU A 43 -1.23 7.28 -7.18
C GLU A 43 -0.18 8.09 -7.93
N SER A 44 1.09 7.74 -7.74
CA SER A 44 2.19 8.32 -8.51
C SER A 44 3.15 7.22 -8.97
N PHE A 45 3.64 7.38 -10.19
CA PHE A 45 4.58 6.46 -10.80
C PHE A 45 5.94 7.13 -10.94
N VAL A 46 6.97 6.42 -10.48
CA VAL A 46 8.37 6.82 -10.58
C VAL A 46 9.07 5.79 -11.46
N PRO A 47 9.53 6.16 -12.67
CA PRO A 47 10.30 5.27 -13.52
C PRO A 47 11.65 4.92 -12.86
N ALA A 48 12.27 3.83 -13.30
CA ALA A 48 13.66 3.56 -12.95
C ALA A 48 14.57 4.63 -13.55
N ASP A 49 15.60 5.02 -12.79
CA ASP A 49 16.61 6.00 -13.19
C ASP A 49 17.98 5.63 -12.60
N GLU A 50 18.97 6.53 -12.69
CA GLU A 50 20.32 6.28 -12.18
C GLU A 50 20.37 6.08 -10.65
N GLU A 51 19.34 6.53 -9.91
CA GLU A 51 19.26 6.40 -8.45
C GLU A 51 18.29 5.28 -8.02
N ASN A 52 17.38 4.84 -8.89
CA ASN A 52 16.35 3.84 -8.61
C ASN A 52 16.41 2.69 -9.61
N ASP A 53 16.95 1.55 -9.17
CA ASP A 53 17.11 0.34 -10.00
C ASP A 53 15.78 -0.23 -10.54
N TRP A 54 14.66 0.07 -9.89
CA TRP A 54 13.36 -0.50 -10.20
C TRP A 54 12.26 0.57 -10.28
N PRO A 55 11.37 0.48 -11.27
CA PRO A 55 10.23 1.38 -11.33
C PRO A 55 9.35 1.16 -10.10
N THR A 56 8.84 2.25 -9.55
CA THR A 56 8.14 2.25 -8.28
C THR A 56 6.81 2.98 -8.41
N ARG A 57 5.76 2.42 -7.80
CA ARG A 57 4.44 3.05 -7.72
C ARG A 57 4.10 3.36 -6.28
N TYR A 58 3.88 4.63 -5.99
CA TYR A 58 3.36 5.06 -4.72
C TYR A 58 1.83 5.15 -4.78
N GLU A 59 1.17 4.69 -3.72
CA GLU A 59 -0.29 4.65 -3.59
C GLU A 59 -0.68 5.13 -2.18
N ARG A 60 -1.68 6.03 -2.11
CA ARG A 60 -2.32 6.43 -0.86
C ARG A 60 -3.78 5.98 -0.87
N TRP A 61 -4.11 5.07 0.03
CA TRP A 61 -5.44 4.52 0.18
C TRP A 61 -6.09 5.06 1.44
N ARG A 62 -7.35 5.49 1.34
CA ARG A 62 -8.14 5.94 2.49
C ARG A 62 -9.32 5.01 2.74
N PHE A 63 -9.52 4.64 3.99
CA PHE A 63 -10.64 3.81 4.39
C PHE A 63 -11.94 4.50 3.99
N ARG A 64 -12.83 3.76 3.34
CA ARG A 64 -14.20 4.21 3.08
C ARG A 64 -14.90 4.21 4.42
N SER A 65 -14.86 5.35 5.11
CA SER A 65 -15.66 5.52 6.32
C SER A 65 -17.08 5.09 5.96
N PRO A 66 -17.70 4.14 6.68
CA PRO A 66 -19.14 3.93 6.55
C PRO A 66 -19.73 5.31 6.79
N GLY A 67 -20.43 5.85 5.79
CA GLY A 67 -20.90 7.23 5.84
C GLY A 67 -21.57 7.46 7.19
N SER A 68 -21.16 8.52 7.88
CA SER A 68 -21.98 9.12 8.92
C SER A 68 -23.24 9.64 8.23
N GLY A 69 -24.17 8.73 7.94
CA GLY A 69 -25.54 9.06 7.58
C GLY A 69 -26.15 9.67 8.83
N HIS A 70 -26.24 10.99 8.82
CA HIS A 70 -27.12 11.74 9.71
C HIS A 70 -28.50 11.82 9.05
#